data_AF-U7Q0S2-F1
#
_entry.id   AF-U7Q0S2-F1
#
_cell.length_a   1.000
_cell.length_b   1.000
_cell.length_c   1.000
_cell.angle_alpha   90.00
_cell.angle_beta   90.00
_cell.angle_gamma   90.00
#
_symmetry.space_group_name_H-M   'P 1'
#
loop_
_entity.id
_entity.type
_entity.pdbx_description
1 polymer ?
#
loop_
_entity_poly.entity_id
_entity_poly.type
_entity_poly.pdbx_seq_one_letter_code
_entity_poly.pdbx_strand_id
1 'polypeptide(L)'
;MSAASLAAAASQDNANNNANASAPLVCPQLHVIAARETTAPPGFGSASTLVDLILKAFPGATSEAIVYPAAGNSNRSYSLSVTAGVLAVLAQVTQFAAQCPETVLVMHGYSQGAQILDNAFCGGPDGDSLLATPPLIQTAIGKNVAAIIMMGNATAPGFAARPVGFQCPLYQARIQSYCDSPDPFCANGTDAAFHQGYGTRNGGDALRFILKKALL
;
A
#
# COMPACT_ATOMS: atom_id res chain seq x y z
N MET A 1 4.28 78.73 -28.38
CA MET A 1 5.69 78.48 -28.03
C MET A 1 5.73 77.90 -26.63
N SER A 2 6.04 76.62 -26.48
CA SER A 2 6.88 76.11 -25.39
C SER A 2 7.07 74.61 -25.62
N ALA A 3 8.29 74.23 -25.98
CA ALA A 3 8.74 72.85 -26.03
C ALA A 3 9.09 72.45 -24.60
N ALA A 4 8.57 71.32 -24.13
CA ALA A 4 9.07 70.65 -22.94
C ALA A 4 9.41 69.21 -23.35
N SER A 5 10.70 68.93 -23.28
CA SER A 5 11.40 67.77 -23.77
C SER A 5 11.74 66.81 -22.63
N LEU A 6 11.87 65.53 -23.00
CA LEU A 6 12.75 64.50 -22.41
C LEU A 6 12.42 63.98 -21.00
N ALA A 7 12.10 62.67 -20.94
CA ALA A 7 12.82 61.71 -20.10
C ALA A 7 12.47 60.28 -20.54
N ALA A 8 13.42 59.60 -21.18
CA ALA A 8 13.39 58.18 -21.42
C ALA A 8 13.79 57.45 -20.14
N ALA A 9 12.89 56.63 -19.58
CA ALA A 9 13.25 55.67 -18.53
C ALA A 9 13.49 54.31 -19.19
N ALA A 10 14.76 53.95 -19.31
CA ALA A 10 15.21 52.62 -19.67
C ALA A 10 15.99 52.06 -18.48
N SER A 11 15.64 50.85 -18.01
CA SER A 11 16.52 49.82 -17.44
C SER A 11 15.71 48.87 -16.55
N GLN A 12 15.47 47.63 -16.99
CA GLN A 12 16.20 46.42 -16.57
C GLN A 12 15.50 45.66 -15.42
N ASP A 13 14.41 44.97 -15.74
CA ASP A 13 14.01 43.79 -14.96
C ASP A 13 14.83 42.60 -15.46
N ASN A 14 15.96 42.41 -14.78
CA ASN A 14 16.81 41.24 -14.92
C ASN A 14 16.00 40.05 -14.39
N ALA A 15 15.26 39.39 -15.28
CA ALA A 15 14.48 38.21 -14.97
C ALA A 15 15.40 37.14 -14.39
N ASN A 16 15.31 36.97 -13.07
CA ASN A 16 15.91 35.89 -12.31
C ASN A 16 15.34 34.56 -12.83
N ASN A 17 15.90 34.06 -13.92
CA ASN A 17 15.59 32.77 -14.53
C ASN A 17 16.18 31.58 -13.74
N ASN A 18 16.31 31.71 -12.42
CA ASN A 18 16.46 30.56 -11.54
C ASN A 18 15.07 30.01 -11.21
N ALA A 19 14.29 29.73 -12.25
CA ALA A 19 13.09 28.93 -12.13
C ALA A 19 13.54 27.51 -11.82
N ASN A 20 13.60 27.19 -10.53
CA ASN A 20 13.59 25.86 -9.92
C ASN A 20 13.84 24.72 -10.91
N ALA A 21 15.12 24.42 -11.18
CA ALA A 21 15.48 23.12 -11.69
C ALA A 21 14.99 22.10 -10.66
N SER A 22 13.89 21.42 -10.95
CA SER A 22 13.39 20.29 -10.16
C SER A 22 14.57 19.34 -9.97
N ALA A 23 14.98 19.09 -8.73
CA ALA A 23 15.99 18.09 -8.46
C ALA A 23 15.57 16.78 -9.16
N PRO A 24 16.51 16.03 -9.77
CA PRO A 24 16.18 14.77 -10.41
C PRO A 24 15.42 13.88 -9.43
N LEU A 25 14.33 13.26 -9.89
CA LEU A 25 13.62 12.27 -9.08
C LEU A 25 14.58 11.12 -8.77
N VAL A 26 14.89 10.94 -7.48
CA VAL A 26 15.75 9.84 -7.03
C VAL A 26 14.87 8.67 -6.61
N CYS A 27 14.90 7.59 -7.38
CA CYS A 27 14.17 6.37 -7.07
C CYS A 27 14.93 5.52 -6.03
N PRO A 28 14.26 5.01 -5.00
CA PRO A 28 14.88 4.12 -4.02
C PRO A 28 15.12 2.74 -4.65
N GLN A 29 16.03 1.95 -4.08
CA GLN A 29 16.15 0.55 -4.50
C GLN A 29 14.92 -0.28 -4.08
N LEU A 30 14.37 0.02 -2.89
CA LEU A 30 13.21 -0.65 -2.34
C LEU A 30 12.20 0.38 -1.82
N HIS A 31 10.92 0.16 -2.10
CA HIS A 31 9.83 0.98 -1.59
C HIS A 31 8.72 0.10 -1.00
N VAL A 32 8.22 0.50 0.17
CA VAL A 32 7.14 -0.21 0.88
C VAL A 32 5.84 0.57 0.75
N ILE A 33 4.82 -0.04 0.16
CA ILE A 33 3.47 0.52 0.13
C ILE A 33 2.62 -0.28 1.11
N ALA A 34 2.07 0.39 2.14
CA ALA A 34 1.38 -0.30 3.22
C ALA A 34 -0.04 0.22 3.52
N ALA A 35 -0.95 -0.67 3.87
CA ALA A 35 -2.35 -0.37 4.17
C ALA A 35 -2.70 -0.75 5.61
N ARG A 36 -3.27 0.23 6.33
CA ARG A 36 -3.69 0.12 7.73
C ARG A 36 -4.97 -0.68 7.93
N GLU A 37 -5.35 -0.86 9.18
CA GLU A 37 -6.57 -1.52 9.63
C GLU A 37 -7.80 -0.60 9.63
N THR A 38 -8.98 -1.21 9.76
CA THR A 38 -10.26 -0.50 9.91
C THR A 38 -10.21 0.49 11.07
N THR A 39 -10.78 1.68 10.87
CA THR A 39 -10.88 2.82 11.80
C THR A 39 -9.57 3.54 12.16
N ALA A 40 -8.42 3.03 11.71
CA ALA A 40 -7.16 3.72 11.93
C ALA A 40 -7.13 5.08 11.20
N PRO A 41 -6.52 6.13 11.79
CA PRO A 41 -6.33 7.41 11.12
C PRO A 41 -5.36 7.27 9.93
N PRO A 42 -5.36 8.23 8.97
CA PRO A 42 -4.41 8.22 7.86
C PRO A 42 -2.96 8.01 8.33
N GLY A 43 -2.23 7.13 7.63
CA GLY A 43 -0.92 6.64 8.04
C GLY A 43 -0.84 5.12 7.97
N PHE A 44 0.11 4.53 8.67
CA PHE A 44 0.36 3.08 8.63
C PHE A 44 -0.50 2.25 9.59
N GLY A 45 -1.02 2.84 10.67
CA GLY A 45 -1.71 2.07 11.72
C GLY A 45 -0.83 0.93 12.27
N SER A 46 -1.42 -0.22 12.55
CA SER A 46 -0.73 -1.45 12.98
C SER A 46 0.31 -1.95 11.97
N ALA A 47 0.19 -1.59 10.69
CA ALA A 47 1.17 -1.95 9.66
C ALA A 47 2.56 -1.30 9.90
N SER A 48 2.64 -0.25 10.73
CA SER A 48 3.90 0.47 11.01
C SER A 48 4.98 -0.46 11.54
N THR A 49 4.61 -1.46 12.34
CA THR A 49 5.56 -2.38 12.98
C THR A 49 6.46 -3.07 11.94
N LEU A 50 5.89 -3.58 10.85
CA LEU A 50 6.68 -4.23 9.80
C LEU A 50 7.35 -3.21 8.88
N VAL A 51 6.70 -2.08 8.59
CA VAL A 51 7.33 -0.98 7.82
C VAL A 51 8.64 -0.53 8.50
N ASP A 52 8.61 -0.28 9.81
CA ASP A 52 9.77 0.16 10.58
C ASP A 52 10.89 -0.91 10.58
N LEU A 53 10.53 -2.19 10.68
CA LEU A 53 11.48 -3.30 10.57
C LEU A 53 12.17 -3.35 9.19
N ILE A 54 11.41 -3.13 8.11
CA ILE A 54 11.97 -3.11 6.74
C ILE A 54 12.89 -1.90 6.56
N LEU A 55 12.45 -0.70 6.94
CA LEU A 55 13.25 0.52 6.78
C LEU A 55 14.54 0.46 7.59
N LYS A 56 14.52 -0.17 8.77
CA LYS A 56 15.72 -0.41 9.57
C LYS A 56 16.68 -1.43 8.91
N ALA A 57 16.16 -2.44 8.24
CA ALA A 57 16.95 -3.48 7.59
C ALA A 57 17.51 -3.06 6.22
N PHE A 58 16.88 -2.10 5.55
CA PHE A 58 17.26 -1.62 4.21
C PHE A 58 17.50 -0.10 4.23
N PRO A 59 18.71 0.36 4.57
CA PRO A 59 19.04 1.78 4.51
C PRO A 59 18.77 2.37 3.12
N GLY A 60 18.06 3.50 3.07
CA GLY A 60 17.65 4.15 1.82
C GLY A 60 16.36 3.62 1.20
N ALA A 61 15.74 2.57 1.78
CA ALA A 61 14.36 2.24 1.47
C ALA A 61 13.43 3.39 1.87
N THR A 62 12.31 3.52 1.17
CA THR A 62 11.27 4.50 1.47
C THR A 62 9.94 3.79 1.66
N SER A 63 8.93 4.50 2.17
CA SER A 63 7.60 3.94 2.34
C SER A 63 6.50 4.98 2.17
N GLU A 64 5.30 4.51 1.81
CA GLU A 64 4.08 5.30 1.82
C GLU A 64 2.88 4.47 2.28
N ALA A 65 1.89 5.15 2.86
CA ALA A 65 0.63 4.52 3.24
C ALA A 65 -0.38 4.59 2.09
N ILE A 66 -1.21 3.55 1.95
CA ILE A 66 -2.38 3.61 1.07
C ILE A 66 -3.37 4.64 1.61
N VAL A 67 -3.75 5.58 0.75
CA VAL A 67 -4.73 6.63 1.03
C VAL A 67 -6.12 6.12 0.68
N TYR A 68 -6.79 5.56 1.68
CA TYR A 68 -8.16 5.08 1.57
C TYR A 68 -8.93 5.31 2.87
N PRO A 69 -10.28 5.19 2.87
CA PRO A 69 -11.10 5.57 4.01
C PRO A 69 -10.83 4.78 5.29
N ALA A 70 -10.46 3.50 5.18
CA ALA A 70 -10.39 2.56 6.31
C ALA A 70 -11.67 2.58 7.19
N ALA A 71 -12.85 2.77 6.59
CA ALA A 71 -14.10 2.89 7.33
C ALA A 71 -14.70 1.52 7.68
N GLY A 72 -15.47 1.48 8.77
CA GLY A 72 -16.11 0.26 9.26
C GLY A 72 -17.24 0.48 10.27
N ASN A 73 -17.88 1.64 10.26
CA ASN A 73 -18.99 1.96 11.19
C ASN A 73 -20.31 1.24 10.86
N SER A 74 -20.40 0.61 9.69
CA SER A 74 -21.49 -0.23 9.23
C SER A 74 -20.99 -1.19 8.13
N ASN A 75 -21.75 -2.22 7.80
CA ASN A 75 -21.41 -3.10 6.67
C ASN A 75 -21.30 -2.31 5.35
N ARG A 76 -22.24 -1.41 5.08
CA ARG A 76 -22.24 -0.60 3.86
C ARG A 76 -21.00 0.30 3.76
N SER A 77 -20.63 0.98 4.84
CA SER A 77 -19.43 1.83 4.85
C SER A 77 -18.15 1.00 4.72
N TYR A 78 -18.13 -0.21 5.30
CA TYR A 78 -17.00 -1.12 5.17
C TYR A 78 -16.84 -1.53 3.69
N SER A 79 -17.90 -1.99 3.04
CA SER A 79 -17.83 -2.41 1.63
C SER A 79 -17.43 -1.28 0.69
N LEU A 80 -17.93 -0.07 0.93
CA LEU A 80 -17.49 1.14 0.20
C LEU A 80 -16.01 1.46 0.45
N SER A 81 -15.54 1.29 1.69
CA SER A 81 -14.13 1.49 2.06
C SER A 81 -13.22 0.48 1.37
N VAL A 82 -13.59 -0.80 1.34
CA VAL A 82 -12.83 -1.84 0.63
C VAL A 82 -12.78 -1.53 -0.86
N THR A 83 -13.91 -1.21 -1.49
CA THR A 83 -13.97 -0.85 -2.91
C THR A 83 -13.05 0.34 -3.23
N ALA A 84 -13.09 1.39 -2.41
CA ALA A 84 -12.21 2.54 -2.57
C ALA A 84 -10.74 2.19 -2.33
N GLY A 85 -10.44 1.34 -1.34
CA GLY A 85 -9.10 0.88 -1.03
C GLY A 85 -8.47 0.06 -2.15
N VAL A 86 -9.23 -0.84 -2.78
CA VAL A 86 -8.76 -1.63 -3.93
C VAL A 86 -8.35 -0.71 -5.10
N LEU A 87 -9.15 0.32 -5.36
CA LEU A 87 -8.82 1.32 -6.39
C LEU A 87 -7.62 2.20 -5.99
N ALA A 88 -7.49 2.54 -4.70
CA ALA A 88 -6.34 3.28 -4.19
C ALA A 88 -5.03 2.49 -4.32
N VAL A 89 -5.05 1.18 -4.05
CA VAL A 89 -3.91 0.29 -4.30
C VAL A 89 -3.52 0.29 -5.77
N LEU A 90 -4.49 0.12 -6.68
CA LEU A 90 -4.23 0.19 -8.13
C LEU A 90 -3.58 1.52 -8.51
N ALA A 91 -4.13 2.64 -8.04
CA ALA A 91 -3.63 3.97 -8.37
C ALA A 91 -2.20 4.19 -7.87
N GLN A 92 -1.94 3.94 -6.59
CA GLN A 92 -0.62 4.18 -5.98
C GLN A 92 0.45 3.25 -6.55
N VAL A 93 0.18 1.95 -6.69
CA VAL A 93 1.15 1.00 -7.26
C VAL A 93 1.48 1.35 -8.72
N THR A 94 0.46 1.68 -9.52
CA THR A 94 0.69 2.04 -10.94
C THR A 94 1.45 3.35 -11.06
N GLN A 95 1.08 4.36 -10.25
CA GLN A 95 1.76 5.65 -10.23
C GLN A 95 3.23 5.48 -9.82
N PHE A 96 3.50 4.76 -8.74
CA PHE A 96 4.86 4.56 -8.25
C PHE A 96 5.69 3.76 -9.26
N ALA A 97 5.14 2.67 -9.83
CA ALA A 97 5.85 1.87 -10.82
C ALA A 97 6.18 2.66 -12.11
N ALA A 98 5.34 3.63 -12.49
CA ALA A 98 5.63 4.51 -13.62
C ALA A 98 6.73 5.54 -13.30
N GLN A 99 6.78 6.04 -12.07
CA GLN A 99 7.79 6.99 -11.61
C GLN A 99 9.15 6.32 -11.40
N CYS A 100 9.15 5.10 -10.88
CA CYS A 100 10.33 4.34 -10.50
C CYS A 100 10.28 2.90 -11.03
N PRO A 101 10.48 2.71 -12.36
CA PRO A 101 10.24 1.43 -13.04
C PRO A 101 11.22 0.31 -12.71
N GLU A 102 12.30 0.61 -11.98
CA GLU A 102 13.32 -0.36 -11.54
C GLU A 102 13.31 -0.56 -10.00
N THR A 103 12.48 0.18 -9.27
CA THR A 103 12.38 0.02 -7.81
C THR A 103 11.66 -1.28 -7.46
N VAL A 104 12.22 -2.04 -6.51
CA VAL A 104 11.57 -3.20 -5.91
C VAL A 104 10.46 -2.77 -4.98
N LEU A 105 9.26 -3.32 -5.16
CA LEU A 105 8.10 -3.03 -4.34
C LEU A 105 7.84 -4.13 -3.31
N VAL A 106 7.59 -3.70 -2.08
CA VAL A 106 7.05 -4.56 -1.01
C VAL A 106 5.68 -4.02 -0.63
N MET A 107 4.67 -4.89 -0.70
CA MET A 107 3.32 -4.55 -0.29
C MET A 107 3.07 -5.11 1.11
N HIS A 108 2.44 -4.34 1.99
CA HIS A 108 2.07 -4.82 3.32
C HIS A 108 0.69 -4.33 3.75
N GLY A 109 -0.21 -5.23 4.14
CA GLY A 109 -1.54 -4.86 4.60
C GLY A 109 -1.85 -5.46 5.96
N TYR A 110 -2.58 -4.71 6.78
CA TYR A 110 -3.07 -5.13 8.08
C TYR A 110 -4.61 -5.09 8.12
N SER A 111 -5.26 -6.19 8.50
CA SER A 111 -6.73 -6.29 8.61
C SER A 111 -7.44 -5.90 7.29
N GLN A 112 -8.33 -4.90 7.28
CA GLN A 112 -8.92 -4.36 6.05
C GLN A 112 -7.86 -3.95 5.00
N GLY A 113 -6.70 -3.44 5.43
CA GLY A 113 -5.57 -3.15 4.56
C GLY A 113 -5.02 -4.39 3.88
N ALA A 114 -5.02 -5.54 4.56
CA ALA A 114 -4.63 -6.82 3.99
C ALA A 114 -5.65 -7.30 2.95
N GLN A 115 -6.95 -7.14 3.25
CA GLN A 115 -8.04 -7.47 2.34
C GLN A 115 -7.95 -6.67 1.02
N ILE A 116 -7.78 -5.34 1.08
CA ILE A 116 -7.74 -4.53 -0.14
C ILE A 116 -6.51 -4.85 -1.01
N LEU A 117 -5.38 -5.26 -0.42
CA LEU A 117 -4.23 -5.75 -1.17
C LEU A 117 -4.56 -7.09 -1.83
N ASP A 118 -5.08 -8.04 -1.07
CA ASP A 118 -5.49 -9.34 -1.60
C ASP A 118 -6.46 -9.17 -2.78
N ASN A 119 -7.47 -8.32 -2.65
CA ASN A 119 -8.42 -8.05 -3.73
C ASN A 119 -7.79 -7.35 -4.95
N ALA A 120 -6.90 -6.38 -4.74
CA ALA A 120 -6.24 -5.70 -5.86
C ALA A 120 -5.32 -6.65 -6.65
N PHE A 121 -4.61 -7.55 -5.97
CA PHE A 121 -3.64 -8.47 -6.58
C PHE A 121 -4.27 -9.77 -7.08
N CYS A 122 -5.33 -10.25 -6.43
CA CYS A 122 -5.88 -11.59 -6.65
C CYS A 122 -7.36 -11.57 -7.05
N GLY A 123 -8.05 -10.43 -7.00
CA GLY A 123 -9.48 -10.31 -7.27
C GLY A 123 -10.36 -10.68 -6.07
N GLY A 124 -11.68 -10.67 -6.27
CA GLY A 124 -12.73 -11.09 -5.34
C GLY A 124 -13.34 -12.45 -5.71
N PRO A 125 -14.46 -12.89 -5.09
CA PRO A 125 -15.27 -12.16 -4.10
C PRO A 125 -14.88 -12.43 -2.64
N ASP A 126 -15.35 -11.56 -1.75
CA ASP A 126 -15.21 -11.66 -0.29
C ASP A 126 -16.58 -11.55 0.42
N GLY A 127 -17.59 -12.19 -0.17
CA GLY A 127 -18.98 -12.09 0.28
C GLY A 127 -19.52 -10.66 0.23
N ASP A 128 -20.20 -10.24 1.31
CA ASP A 128 -20.86 -8.92 1.39
C ASP A 128 -19.87 -7.74 1.51
N SER A 129 -18.63 -8.00 1.89
CA SER A 129 -17.61 -6.95 2.05
C SER A 129 -17.10 -6.44 0.71
N LEU A 130 -17.06 -7.28 -0.32
CA LEU A 130 -16.71 -6.90 -1.67
C LEU A 130 -17.32 -7.90 -2.66
N LEU A 131 -18.20 -7.39 -3.53
CA LEU A 131 -18.67 -8.13 -4.69
C LEU A 131 -17.49 -8.41 -5.64
N ALA A 132 -17.55 -9.51 -6.40
CA ALA A 132 -16.44 -9.99 -7.22
C ALA A 132 -15.74 -8.88 -8.04
N THR A 133 -14.42 -8.84 -7.94
CA THR A 133 -13.53 -8.01 -8.76
C THR A 133 -12.51 -8.89 -9.48
N PRO A 134 -12.06 -8.54 -10.70
CA PRO A 134 -10.90 -9.19 -11.28
C PRO A 134 -9.60 -8.74 -10.56
N PRO A 135 -8.50 -9.50 -10.66
CA PRO A 135 -7.17 -9.01 -10.31
C PRO A 135 -6.85 -7.74 -11.12
N LEU A 136 -6.52 -6.65 -10.44
CA LEU A 136 -6.25 -5.35 -11.07
C LEU A 136 -4.76 -5.09 -11.28
N ILE A 137 -3.92 -5.55 -10.35
CA ILE A 137 -2.45 -5.48 -10.49
C ILE A 137 -1.98 -6.64 -11.36
N GLN A 138 -1.95 -6.46 -12.68
CA GLN A 138 -1.44 -7.47 -13.63
C GLN A 138 0.08 -7.41 -13.77
N THR A 139 0.67 -8.39 -14.47
CA THR A 139 2.13 -8.56 -14.61
C THR A 139 2.88 -7.29 -15.03
N ALA A 140 2.31 -6.46 -15.91
CA ALA A 140 2.97 -5.23 -16.37
C ALA A 140 3.16 -4.21 -15.23
N ILE A 141 2.22 -4.14 -14.29
CA ILE A 141 2.26 -3.25 -13.12
C ILE A 141 3.03 -3.93 -11.97
N GLY A 142 2.73 -5.20 -11.70
CA GLY A 142 3.26 -5.93 -10.55
C GLY A 142 4.60 -6.63 -10.77
N LYS A 143 5.28 -6.44 -11.92
CA LYS A 143 6.55 -7.13 -12.21
C LYS A 143 7.59 -6.94 -11.10
N ASN A 144 7.65 -5.74 -10.51
CA ASN A 144 8.62 -5.38 -9.47
C ASN A 144 8.11 -5.64 -8.03
N VAL A 145 6.86 -6.09 -7.86
CA VAL A 145 6.35 -6.46 -6.54
C VAL A 145 7.00 -7.77 -6.13
N ALA A 146 7.98 -7.71 -5.24
CA ALA A 146 8.76 -8.86 -4.79
C ALA A 146 8.03 -9.67 -3.71
N ALA A 147 7.36 -8.98 -2.79
CA ALA A 147 6.66 -9.59 -1.65
C ALA A 147 5.37 -8.85 -1.31
N ILE A 148 4.37 -9.61 -0.87
CA ILE A 148 3.07 -9.11 -0.39
C ILE A 148 2.80 -9.75 0.97
N ILE A 149 2.86 -8.95 2.03
CA ILE A 149 2.65 -9.41 3.41
C ILE A 149 1.26 -9.01 3.89
N MET A 150 0.45 -9.98 4.26
CA MET A 150 -0.92 -9.78 4.74
C MET A 150 -1.02 -10.25 6.19
N MET A 151 -1.42 -9.38 7.10
CA MET A 151 -1.64 -9.73 8.52
C MET A 151 -3.11 -9.55 8.87
N GLY A 152 -3.76 -10.59 9.39
CA GLY A 152 -5.19 -10.57 9.70
C GLY A 152 -6.10 -10.59 8.46
N ASN A 153 -5.64 -11.17 7.34
CA ASN A 153 -6.46 -11.38 6.14
C ASN A 153 -7.25 -12.69 6.22
N ALA A 154 -8.54 -12.66 5.91
CA ALA A 154 -9.41 -13.83 6.03
C ALA A 154 -9.26 -14.81 4.86
N THR A 155 -8.24 -15.67 4.94
CA THR A 155 -8.08 -16.82 4.04
C THR A 155 -8.70 -18.11 4.61
N ALA A 156 -9.31 -18.05 5.79
CA ALA A 156 -10.00 -19.12 6.51
C ALA A 156 -11.45 -18.68 6.82
N PRO A 157 -12.31 -19.53 7.41
CA PRO A 157 -13.62 -19.08 7.88
C PRO A 157 -13.48 -17.89 8.83
N GLY A 158 -14.04 -16.74 8.43
CA GLY A 158 -13.87 -15.45 9.07
C GLY A 158 -14.67 -14.37 8.36
N PHE A 159 -14.55 -13.13 8.81
CA PHE A 159 -15.07 -11.96 8.13
C PHE A 159 -14.40 -11.83 6.76
N ALA A 160 -15.17 -11.72 5.66
CA ALA A 160 -14.62 -11.58 4.30
C ALA A 160 -13.83 -12.81 3.79
N ALA A 161 -14.14 -14.01 4.27
CA ALA A 161 -13.47 -15.24 3.85
C ALA A 161 -13.51 -15.49 2.34
N ARG A 162 -12.38 -15.91 1.76
CA ARG A 162 -12.31 -16.37 0.38
C ARG A 162 -13.09 -17.69 0.18
N PRO A 163 -13.66 -17.93 -1.02
CA PRO A 163 -14.21 -19.24 -1.37
C PRO A 163 -13.16 -20.35 -1.25
N VAL A 164 -13.60 -21.56 -0.88
CA VAL A 164 -12.72 -22.74 -0.82
C VAL A 164 -12.05 -22.95 -2.19
N GLY A 165 -10.74 -23.09 -2.19
CA GLY A 165 -9.96 -23.30 -3.42
C GLY A 165 -9.66 -22.04 -4.22
N PHE A 166 -9.93 -20.84 -3.69
CA PHE A 166 -9.46 -19.58 -4.27
C PHE A 166 -7.95 -19.61 -4.51
N GLN A 167 -7.50 -19.04 -5.63
CA GLN A 167 -6.10 -19.04 -6.04
C GLN A 167 -5.68 -17.64 -6.50
N CYS A 168 -4.41 -17.30 -6.22
CA CYS A 168 -3.79 -16.07 -6.72
C CYS A 168 -2.57 -16.40 -7.60
N PRO A 169 -2.75 -17.01 -8.79
CA PRO A 169 -1.67 -17.68 -9.51
C PRO A 169 -0.49 -16.76 -9.86
N LEU A 170 -0.73 -15.48 -10.16
CA LEU A 170 0.32 -14.52 -10.51
C LEU A 170 1.26 -14.18 -9.33
N TYR A 171 0.73 -14.16 -8.10
CA TYR A 171 1.46 -13.68 -6.92
C TYR A 171 1.58 -14.70 -5.80
N GLN A 172 1.04 -15.91 -5.95
CA GLN A 172 1.00 -16.93 -4.89
C GLN A 172 2.38 -17.16 -4.24
N ALA A 173 3.44 -17.23 -5.06
CA ALA A 173 4.80 -17.44 -4.57
C ALA A 173 5.40 -16.22 -3.86
N ARG A 174 4.77 -15.05 -3.96
CA ARG A 174 5.19 -13.75 -3.42
C ARG A 174 4.32 -13.30 -2.23
N ILE A 175 3.22 -14.00 -1.95
CA ILE A 175 2.32 -13.71 -0.84
C ILE A 175 2.76 -14.50 0.41
N GLN A 176 2.81 -13.82 1.55
CA GLN A 176 2.80 -14.45 2.86
C GLN A 176 1.69 -13.83 3.71
N SER A 177 0.70 -14.65 4.06
CA SER A 177 -0.45 -14.23 4.86
C SER A 177 -0.39 -14.85 6.26
N TYR A 178 -0.75 -14.07 7.28
CA TYR A 178 -0.83 -14.48 8.67
C TYR A 178 -2.27 -14.35 9.14
N CYS A 179 -2.86 -15.48 9.50
CA CYS A 179 -4.18 -15.58 10.09
C CYS A 179 -4.22 -16.85 10.95
N ASP A 180 -4.43 -16.70 12.25
CA ASP A 180 -4.31 -17.80 13.22
C ASP A 180 -5.61 -17.91 14.03
N SER A 181 -5.89 -19.11 14.53
CA SER A 181 -7.18 -19.46 15.13
C SER A 181 -7.69 -18.59 16.28
N PRO A 182 -6.87 -17.91 17.10
CA PRO A 182 -7.41 -17.02 18.13
C PRO A 182 -8.00 -15.71 17.57
N ASP A 183 -7.68 -15.32 16.33
CA ASP A 183 -8.15 -14.08 15.72
C ASP A 183 -9.66 -14.14 15.36
N PRO A 184 -10.51 -13.26 15.94
CA PRO A 184 -11.95 -13.25 15.69
C PRO A 184 -12.33 -12.80 14.27
N PHE A 185 -11.49 -12.03 13.59
CA PHE A 185 -11.83 -11.43 12.29
C PHE A 185 -11.46 -12.35 11.15
N CYS A 186 -10.24 -12.89 11.15
CA CYS A 186 -9.77 -13.70 10.02
C CYS A 186 -10.06 -15.21 10.18
N ALA A 187 -10.30 -15.68 11.41
CA ALA A 187 -10.39 -17.11 11.73
C ALA A 187 -11.53 -17.51 12.71
N ASN A 188 -12.54 -16.64 12.94
CA ASN A 188 -13.65 -16.90 13.88
C ASN A 188 -13.22 -17.23 15.31
N GLY A 189 -12.04 -16.78 15.74
CA GLY A 189 -11.59 -16.84 17.13
C GLY A 189 -12.33 -15.85 18.04
N THR A 190 -11.71 -15.52 19.18
CA THR A 190 -12.33 -14.65 20.20
C THR A 190 -11.36 -13.62 20.81
N ASP A 191 -10.11 -13.60 20.37
CA ASP A 191 -9.06 -12.74 20.93
C ASP A 191 -8.72 -11.58 19.98
N ALA A 192 -9.37 -10.44 20.19
CA ALA A 192 -9.09 -9.22 19.42
C ALA A 192 -7.67 -8.66 19.68
N ALA A 193 -7.06 -8.94 20.83
CA ALA A 193 -5.67 -8.57 21.09
C ALA A 193 -4.72 -9.46 20.28
N PHE A 194 -5.11 -10.71 20.00
CA PHE A 194 -4.43 -11.53 19.01
C PHE A 194 -4.48 -10.85 17.64
N HIS A 195 -5.64 -10.40 17.15
CA HIS A 195 -5.71 -9.70 15.86
C HIS A 195 -4.73 -8.51 15.76
N GLN A 196 -4.51 -7.76 16.84
CA GLN A 196 -3.60 -6.60 16.85
C GLN A 196 -2.12 -6.94 17.06
N GLY A 197 -1.79 -8.18 17.38
CA GLY A 197 -0.42 -8.58 17.73
C GLY A 197 0.43 -9.18 16.61
N TYR A 198 -0.05 -9.25 15.36
CA TYR A 198 0.70 -9.89 14.26
C TYR A 198 2.04 -9.22 13.98
N GLY A 199 2.10 -7.88 14.06
CA GLY A 199 3.35 -7.15 13.85
C GLY A 199 4.46 -7.64 14.78
N THR A 200 4.15 -7.76 16.07
CA THR A 200 5.10 -8.24 17.09
C THR A 200 5.41 -9.74 16.95
N ARG A 201 4.39 -10.59 16.73
CA ARG A 201 4.59 -12.05 16.67
C ARG A 201 5.27 -12.51 15.39
N ASN A 202 4.96 -11.87 14.26
CA ASN A 202 5.30 -12.38 12.93
C ASN A 202 6.20 -11.42 12.13
N GLY A 203 6.42 -10.19 12.59
CA GLY A 203 7.22 -9.20 11.87
C GLY A 203 8.64 -9.68 11.52
N GLY A 204 9.28 -10.42 12.43
CA GLY A 204 10.60 -11.02 12.15
C GLY A 204 10.58 -12.07 11.06
N ASP A 205 9.51 -12.88 10.98
CA ASP A 205 9.34 -13.92 9.96
C ASP A 205 9.00 -13.30 8.60
N ALA A 206 8.12 -12.30 8.61
CA ALA A 206 7.75 -11.53 7.43
C ALA A 206 8.96 -10.81 6.82
N LEU A 207 9.81 -10.20 7.66
CA LEU A 207 11.04 -9.57 7.21
C LEU A 207 11.99 -10.57 6.54
N ARG A 208 12.15 -11.78 7.11
CA ARG A 208 12.99 -12.83 6.48
C ARG A 208 12.45 -13.27 5.13
N PHE A 209 11.12 -13.37 4.98
CA PHE A 209 10.52 -13.64 3.68
C PHE A 209 10.77 -12.51 2.68
N ILE A 210 10.57 -11.25 3.08
CA ILE A 210 10.84 -10.08 2.24
C ILE A 210 12.30 -10.08 1.78
N LEU A 211 13.26 -10.27 2.69
CA LEU A 211 14.69 -10.34 2.37
C LEU A 211 14.98 -11.42 1.33
N LYS A 212 14.37 -12.61 1.48
CA LYS A 212 14.52 -13.70 0.51
C LYS A 212 13.92 -13.37 -0.86
N LYS A 213 12.89 -12.51 -0.94
CA LYS A 213 12.22 -12.16 -2.19
C LYS A 213 12.81 -10.94 -2.89
N ALA A 214 13.28 -9.95 -2.12
CA ALA A 214 13.75 -8.68 -2.63
C ALA A 214 15.25 -8.65 -2.98
N LEU A 215 16.04 -9.61 -2.49
CA LEU A 215 17.48 -9.73 -2.76
C LEU A 215 17.83 -10.79 -3.83
N LEU A 216 16.82 -11.31 -4.55
CA LEU A 216 16.99 -12.20 -5.71
C LEU A 216 16.83 -11.40 -7.00
#